data_AF-A0A2V7CTS3-F1
#
_entry.id   AF-A0A2V7CTS3-F1
#
_cell.length_a   1.000
_cell.length_b   1.000
_cell.length_c   1.000
_cell.angle_alpha   90.00
_cell.angle_beta   90.00
_cell.angle_gamma   90.00
#
_symmetry.space_group_name_H-M   'P 1'
#
loop_
_entity.id
_entity.type
_entity.pdbx_description
1 polymer ?
#
loop_
_entity_poly.entity_id
_entity_poly.type
_entity_poly.pdbx_seq_one_letter_code
_entity_poly.pdbx_strand_id
1 'polypeptide(L)'
;MEEKKMRKVTPLLAVASLVGVATLVLAGGSASAQSACDFLTGGGFIIRPSGAKANFGVAGGCKGGSPTWGHLEYTDRGEGLQVKWTRITAYFFDTVGAGMDHQPTGTRFVCGRARTNRTSDEVDWVVRAMDSGEPGRDNVFSIQLSQFGAVLYTTFPDSDVTTGGSRRGGGNIQLHKPNRSTSGSFSTDPATCPAALAQ
;
A
#
# COMPACT_ATOMS: atom_id res chain seq x y z
N MET A 1 39.83 2.11 78.57
CA MET A 1 39.63 3.51 78.95
C MET A 1 38.20 3.86 78.56
N GLU A 2 37.35 4.12 79.56
CA GLU A 2 36.12 4.91 79.44
C GLU A 2 36.38 6.20 78.64
N GLU A 3 35.44 6.84 77.96
CA GLU A 3 34.21 7.40 78.52
C GLU A 3 33.19 7.76 77.43
N LYS A 4 31.93 7.80 77.85
CA LYS A 4 30.74 8.17 77.09
C LYS A 4 30.23 9.52 77.60
N LYS A 5 30.16 10.57 76.77
CA LYS A 5 29.29 11.75 77.01
C LYS A 5 29.31 12.70 75.80
N MET A 6 28.30 13.46 75.38
CA MET A 6 26.83 13.47 75.46
C MET A 6 26.38 14.65 74.58
N ARG A 7 25.35 14.43 73.75
CA ARG A 7 24.30 15.33 73.21
C ARG A 7 24.61 16.83 72.97
N LYS A 8 24.11 17.33 71.83
CA LYS A 8 23.18 18.48 71.75
C LYS A 8 22.42 18.50 70.41
N VAL A 9 21.12 18.74 70.50
CA VAL A 9 20.15 18.89 69.40
C VAL A 9 19.77 20.36 69.35
N THR A 10 19.69 21.00 68.17
CA THR A 10 18.79 22.13 67.85
C THR A 10 18.90 22.50 66.35
N PRO A 11 17.93 23.24 65.76
CA PRO A 11 17.19 22.76 64.59
C PRO A 11 17.20 23.74 63.39
N LEU A 12 16.46 23.37 62.34
CA LEU A 12 15.90 24.20 61.26
C LEU A 12 16.78 25.28 60.60
N LEU A 13 17.00 25.13 59.29
CA LEU A 13 16.69 26.18 58.33
C LEU A 13 16.39 25.54 56.97
N ALA A 14 15.13 25.69 56.57
CA ALA A 14 14.64 25.36 55.25
C ALA A 14 15.34 26.22 54.20
N VAL A 15 15.84 25.58 53.14
CA VAL A 15 16.01 26.24 51.85
C VAL A 15 15.43 25.31 50.80
N ALA A 16 14.15 25.52 50.51
CA ALA A 16 13.47 24.95 49.37
C ALA A 16 14.02 25.63 48.11
N SER A 17 15.09 25.08 47.54
CA SER A 17 15.54 25.48 46.20
C SER A 17 14.71 24.72 45.17
N LEU A 18 13.62 25.35 44.74
CA LEU A 18 12.89 25.02 43.53
C LEU A 18 13.84 25.17 42.33
N VAL A 19 14.52 24.10 41.93
CA VAL A 19 15.08 24.02 40.58
C VAL A 19 14.05 23.27 39.76
N GLY A 20 13.20 24.06 39.09
CA GLY A 20 12.30 23.56 38.07
C GLY A 20 13.14 22.94 36.96
N VAL A 21 13.26 21.61 36.97
CA VAL A 21 13.73 20.88 35.80
C VAL A 21 12.59 20.95 34.79
N ALA A 22 12.62 21.98 33.94
CA ALA A 22 11.87 21.95 32.70
C ALA A 22 12.49 20.82 31.87
N THR A 23 11.97 19.60 32.04
CA THR A 23 12.19 18.53 31.08
C THR A 23 11.60 19.01 29.77
N LEU A 24 12.47 19.52 28.89
CA LEU A 24 12.15 19.72 27.49
C LEU A 24 11.95 18.31 26.92
N VAL A 25 10.72 17.80 27.07
CA VAL A 25 10.27 16.64 26.31
C VAL A 25 10.23 17.13 24.88
N LEU A 26 11.34 16.95 24.17
CA LEU A 26 11.33 16.87 22.73
C LEU A 26 10.48 15.63 22.42
N ALA A 27 9.17 15.83 22.37
CA ALA A 27 8.30 15.02 21.55
C ALA A 27 8.74 15.29 20.10
N GLY A 28 9.91 14.77 19.74
CA GLY A 28 10.22 14.37 18.39
C GLY A 28 9.31 13.19 18.06
N GLY A 29 8.01 13.45 18.03
CA GLY A 29 7.20 12.77 17.03
C GLY A 29 7.88 13.17 15.75
N SER A 30 8.59 12.22 15.12
CA SER A 30 8.88 12.32 13.71
C SER A 30 7.57 12.79 13.10
N ALA A 31 7.52 14.04 12.64
CA ALA A 31 6.54 14.39 11.64
C ALA A 31 6.86 13.37 10.55
N SER A 32 6.10 12.28 10.53
CA SER A 32 5.98 11.49 9.34
C SER A 32 5.61 12.57 8.34
N ALA A 33 6.56 12.95 7.50
CA ALA A 33 6.24 13.47 6.20
C ALA A 33 5.45 12.30 5.61
N GLN A 34 4.17 12.25 5.95
CA GLN A 34 3.23 11.31 5.39
C GLN A 34 3.38 11.63 3.94
N SER A 35 4.08 10.73 3.24
CA SER A 35 4.50 10.94 1.87
C SER A 35 3.25 11.45 1.18
N ALA A 36 3.34 12.67 0.63
CA ALA A 36 2.21 13.24 -0.07
C ALA A 36 1.67 12.12 -0.96
N CYS A 37 0.39 11.79 -0.83
CA CYS A 37 -0.07 10.55 -1.42
C CYS A 37 0.19 10.57 -2.94
N ASP A 38 0.46 9.40 -3.50
CA ASP A 38 0.80 9.25 -4.91
C ASP A 38 -0.34 8.57 -5.69
N PHE A 39 -0.03 8.27 -6.95
CA PHE A 39 -0.89 7.46 -7.81
C PHE A 39 -0.02 6.56 -8.69
N LEU A 40 -0.62 5.46 -9.12
CA LEU A 40 -0.03 4.49 -10.00
C LEU A 40 -0.96 4.26 -11.18
N THR A 41 -0.38 4.08 -12.36
CA THR A 41 -1.08 3.69 -13.59
C THR A 41 -0.37 2.53 -14.23
N GLY A 42 -1.10 1.64 -14.88
CA GLY A 42 -0.50 0.57 -15.65
C GLY A 42 -1.43 -0.02 -16.68
N GLY A 43 -0.84 -0.64 -17.69
CA GLY A 43 -1.57 -1.34 -18.73
C GLY A 43 -0.66 -2.32 -19.44
N GLY A 44 -1.20 -3.47 -19.82
CA GLY A 44 -0.41 -4.54 -20.39
C GLY A 44 -1.08 -5.89 -20.36
N PHE A 45 -0.25 -6.93 -20.33
CA PHE A 45 -0.67 -8.30 -20.11
C PHE A 45 0.40 -9.10 -19.37
N ILE A 46 -0.06 -10.02 -18.54
CA ILE A 46 0.75 -11.13 -18.04
C ILE A 46 0.42 -12.39 -18.85
N ILE A 47 1.34 -13.33 -18.87
CA ILE A 47 1.11 -14.67 -19.45
C ILE A 47 0.81 -15.63 -18.31
N ARG A 48 -0.39 -16.19 -18.32
CA ARG A 48 -0.84 -17.18 -17.32
C ARG A 48 -0.08 -18.49 -17.48
N PRO A 49 -0.09 -19.39 -16.47
CA PRO A 49 0.50 -20.73 -16.58
C PRO A 49 -0.01 -21.54 -17.78
N SER A 50 -1.24 -21.30 -18.23
CA SER A 50 -1.82 -21.89 -19.44
C SER A 50 -1.19 -21.41 -20.76
N GLY A 51 -0.31 -20.39 -20.72
CA GLY A 51 0.24 -19.72 -21.90
C GLY A 51 -0.68 -18.63 -22.48
N ALA A 52 -1.92 -18.50 -21.96
CA ALA A 52 -2.85 -17.48 -22.42
C ALA A 52 -2.51 -16.10 -21.86
N LYS A 53 -2.89 -15.06 -22.61
CA LYS A 53 -2.77 -13.66 -22.19
C LYS A 53 -3.87 -13.28 -21.21
N ALA A 54 -3.48 -12.68 -20.10
CA ALA A 54 -4.36 -11.93 -19.22
C ALA A 54 -4.03 -10.44 -19.31
N ASN A 55 -4.90 -9.68 -19.98
CA ASN A 55 -4.72 -8.26 -20.22
C ASN A 55 -5.26 -7.45 -19.05
N PHE A 56 -4.59 -6.35 -18.71
CA PHE A 56 -4.98 -5.48 -17.62
C PHE A 56 -4.83 -4.01 -17.99
N GLY A 57 -5.69 -3.18 -17.41
CA GLY A 57 -5.54 -1.74 -17.27
C GLY A 57 -5.90 -1.38 -15.84
N VAL A 58 -5.02 -0.67 -15.14
CA VAL A 58 -5.20 -0.33 -13.73
C VAL A 58 -4.75 1.08 -13.45
N ALA A 59 -5.50 1.78 -12.61
CA ALA A 59 -5.04 2.98 -11.94
C ALA A 59 -5.53 2.98 -10.50
N GLY A 60 -4.74 3.57 -9.61
CA GLY A 60 -5.07 3.75 -8.21
C GLY A 60 -4.32 4.94 -7.65
N GLY A 61 -4.93 5.70 -6.74
CA GLY A 61 -4.25 6.85 -6.16
C GLY A 61 -5.11 7.61 -5.17
N CYS A 62 -4.47 8.50 -4.44
CA CYS A 62 -5.20 9.57 -3.80
C CYS A 62 -5.50 10.67 -4.81
N LYS A 63 -6.75 11.12 -4.87
CA LYS A 63 -7.11 12.32 -5.62
C LYS A 63 -8.18 13.10 -4.88
N GLY A 64 -8.00 14.41 -4.76
CA GLY A 64 -8.95 15.26 -4.05
C GLY A 64 -9.13 14.89 -2.58
N GLY A 65 -8.08 14.39 -1.91
CA GLY A 65 -8.10 14.02 -0.50
C GLY A 65 -8.49 12.57 -0.20
N SER A 66 -8.92 11.78 -1.19
CA SER A 66 -9.43 10.41 -0.98
C SER A 66 -8.61 9.35 -1.72
N PRO A 67 -8.28 8.19 -1.10
CA PRO A 67 -7.57 7.05 -1.72
C PRO A 67 -8.49 6.18 -2.61
N THR A 68 -9.44 6.81 -3.30
CA THR A 68 -10.52 6.12 -4.05
C THR A 68 -10.57 6.54 -5.51
N TRP A 69 -9.47 7.06 -6.06
CA TRP A 69 -9.36 7.35 -7.49
C TRP A 69 -8.73 6.19 -8.22
N GLY A 70 -9.21 5.89 -9.43
CA GLY A 70 -8.62 4.87 -10.27
C GLY A 70 -9.63 4.12 -11.14
N HIS A 71 -9.19 2.99 -11.68
CA HIS A 71 -10.02 2.04 -12.41
C HIS A 71 -9.35 0.65 -12.46
N LEU A 72 -10.12 -0.35 -12.88
CA LEU A 72 -9.61 -1.67 -13.28
C LEU A 72 -10.40 -2.21 -14.47
N GLU A 73 -9.68 -2.64 -15.51
CA GLU A 73 -10.17 -3.57 -16.51
C GLU A 73 -9.24 -4.77 -16.57
N TYR A 74 -9.79 -5.97 -16.57
CA TYR A 74 -9.02 -7.21 -16.64
C TYR A 74 -9.72 -8.24 -17.51
N THR A 75 -8.96 -8.92 -18.37
CA THR A 75 -9.47 -9.99 -19.22
C THR A 75 -8.45 -11.11 -19.34
N ASP A 76 -8.76 -12.26 -18.76
CA ASP A 76 -7.98 -13.49 -18.89
C ASP A 76 -8.61 -14.39 -19.95
N ARG A 77 -7.92 -14.53 -21.08
CA ARG A 77 -8.41 -15.34 -22.19
C ARG A 77 -8.33 -16.84 -21.93
N GLY A 78 -7.40 -17.30 -21.10
CA GLY A 78 -7.25 -18.73 -20.77
C GLY A 78 -8.40 -19.23 -19.90
N GLU A 79 -8.93 -18.34 -19.06
CA GLU A 79 -10.03 -18.61 -18.14
C GLU A 79 -11.38 -18.08 -18.66
N GLY A 80 -11.40 -17.40 -19.80
CA GLY A 80 -12.58 -16.71 -20.31
C GLY A 80 -13.14 -15.65 -19.34
N LEU A 81 -12.32 -15.11 -18.44
CA LEU A 81 -12.72 -14.19 -17.39
C LEU A 81 -12.68 -12.74 -17.90
N GLN A 82 -13.72 -11.97 -17.58
CA GLN A 82 -13.77 -10.53 -17.77
C GLN A 82 -14.12 -9.84 -16.45
N VAL A 83 -13.44 -8.74 -16.14
CA VAL A 83 -13.63 -7.95 -14.93
C VAL A 83 -13.61 -6.48 -15.31
N LYS A 84 -14.63 -5.75 -14.87
CA LYS A 84 -14.70 -4.30 -15.01
C LYS A 84 -15.06 -3.68 -13.68
N TRP A 85 -14.22 -2.76 -13.22
CA TRP A 85 -14.46 -2.02 -11.99
C TRP A 85 -15.79 -1.28 -12.01
N THR A 86 -16.33 -1.08 -10.82
CA THR A 86 -17.48 -0.20 -10.57
C THR A 86 -17.12 0.92 -9.61
N ARG A 87 -16.23 0.65 -8.66
CA ARG A 87 -15.67 1.63 -7.73
C ARG A 87 -14.30 1.20 -7.20
N ILE A 88 -13.46 2.18 -6.88
CA ILE A 88 -12.26 2.00 -6.07
C ILE A 88 -12.66 2.18 -4.60
N THR A 89 -12.19 1.29 -3.74
CA THR A 89 -12.44 1.35 -2.29
C THR A 89 -11.21 1.73 -1.49
N ALA A 90 -10.02 1.46 -2.03
CA ALA A 90 -8.80 1.72 -1.31
C ALA A 90 -7.57 1.79 -2.21
N TYR A 91 -6.57 2.48 -1.69
CA TYR A 91 -5.23 2.56 -2.25
C TYR A 91 -4.20 2.48 -1.11
N PHE A 92 -3.42 1.41 -1.07
CA PHE A 92 -2.45 1.15 -0.01
C PHE A 92 -1.02 1.30 -0.50
N PHE A 93 -0.20 1.86 0.38
CA PHE A 93 1.24 1.88 0.28
C PHE A 93 1.82 0.52 0.72
N ASP A 94 2.86 0.06 0.05
CA ASP A 94 3.68 -1.08 0.48
C ASP A 94 5.16 -0.72 0.48
N THR A 95 5.72 -0.43 -0.69
CA THR A 95 7.15 -0.08 -0.82
C THR A 95 7.36 1.15 -1.71
N VAL A 96 8.48 1.85 -1.51
CA VAL A 96 8.95 2.89 -2.43
C VAL A 96 10.45 2.78 -2.63
N GLY A 97 10.89 2.98 -3.86
CA GLY A 97 12.28 3.08 -4.26
C GLY A 97 12.50 4.23 -5.22
N ALA A 98 13.75 4.37 -5.69
CA ALA A 98 14.11 5.30 -6.74
C ALA A 98 14.66 4.50 -7.94
N GLY A 99 13.99 4.63 -9.08
CA GLY A 99 14.47 4.15 -10.37
C GLY A 99 15.42 5.14 -11.03
N MET A 100 15.67 4.95 -12.32
CA MET A 100 16.47 5.87 -13.13
C MET A 100 15.88 7.29 -13.09
N ASP A 101 16.74 8.30 -13.15
CA ASP A 101 16.38 9.73 -13.16
C ASP A 101 15.48 10.18 -11.99
N HIS A 102 15.60 9.51 -10.84
CA HIS A 102 14.77 9.76 -9.65
C HIS A 102 13.27 9.55 -9.89
N GLN A 103 12.88 8.71 -10.85
CA GLN A 103 11.49 8.26 -10.97
C GLN A 103 11.17 7.34 -9.78
N PRO A 104 10.07 7.56 -9.04
CA PRO A 104 9.70 6.65 -7.96
C PRO A 104 9.36 5.28 -8.51
N THR A 105 9.77 4.25 -7.78
CA THR A 105 9.41 2.84 -8.01
C THR A 105 8.75 2.29 -6.75
N GLY A 106 8.16 1.09 -6.83
CA GLY A 106 7.63 0.39 -5.67
C GLY A 106 6.23 -0.19 -5.89
N THR A 107 5.67 -0.73 -4.80
CA THR A 107 4.43 -1.52 -4.82
C THR A 107 3.26 -0.77 -4.22
N ARG A 108 2.10 -0.88 -4.88
CA ARG A 108 0.82 -0.38 -4.38
C ARG A 108 -0.23 -1.47 -4.48
N PHE A 109 -1.17 -1.45 -3.54
CA PHE A 109 -2.39 -2.23 -3.66
C PHE A 109 -3.55 -1.32 -4.01
N VAL A 110 -4.30 -1.70 -5.05
CA VAL A 110 -5.55 -1.03 -5.43
C VAL A 110 -6.68 -2.00 -5.15
N CYS A 111 -7.71 -1.54 -4.43
CA CYS A 111 -8.86 -2.37 -4.12
C CYS A 111 -10.13 -1.72 -4.63
N GLY A 112 -11.13 -2.55 -4.92
CA GLY A 112 -12.40 -2.05 -5.40
C GLY A 112 -13.49 -3.11 -5.48
N ARG A 113 -14.59 -2.70 -6.10
CA ARG A 113 -15.66 -3.59 -6.54
C ARG A 113 -15.71 -3.67 -8.06
N ALA A 114 -16.19 -4.78 -8.58
CA ALA A 114 -16.27 -5.02 -10.01
C ALA A 114 -17.48 -5.88 -10.39
N ARG A 115 -17.87 -5.78 -11.66
CA ARG A 115 -18.69 -6.79 -12.32
C ARG A 115 -17.79 -7.77 -13.06
N THR A 116 -18.21 -9.02 -13.10
CA THR A 116 -17.54 -10.10 -13.83
C THR A 116 -18.56 -10.99 -14.53
N ASN A 117 -18.10 -11.81 -15.47
CA ASN A 117 -18.92 -12.82 -16.13
C ASN A 117 -18.97 -14.17 -15.38
N ARG A 118 -18.42 -14.26 -14.17
CA ARG A 118 -18.46 -15.48 -13.32
C ARG A 118 -19.65 -15.55 -12.37
N THR A 119 -20.23 -14.41 -12.03
CA THR A 119 -21.33 -14.28 -11.06
C THR A 119 -22.17 -13.05 -11.43
N SER A 120 -23.44 -13.04 -11.03
CA SER A 120 -24.35 -11.92 -11.29
C SER A 120 -24.15 -10.74 -10.35
N ASP A 121 -23.69 -11.00 -9.12
CA ASP A 121 -23.47 -9.97 -8.11
C ASP A 121 -22.09 -9.32 -8.26
N GLU A 122 -21.91 -8.14 -7.66
CA GLU A 122 -20.58 -7.52 -7.59
C GLU A 122 -19.62 -8.39 -6.79
N VAL A 123 -18.36 -8.38 -7.20
CA VAL A 123 -17.24 -9.01 -6.51
C VAL A 123 -16.33 -7.94 -5.93
N ASP A 124 -15.62 -8.28 -4.86
CA ASP A 124 -14.51 -7.48 -4.36
C ASP A 124 -13.24 -7.89 -5.11
N TRP A 125 -12.32 -6.96 -5.30
CA TRP A 125 -11.03 -7.23 -5.92
C TRP A 125 -9.90 -6.46 -5.26
N VAL A 126 -8.71 -7.04 -5.36
CA VAL A 126 -7.44 -6.41 -5.03
C VAL A 126 -6.44 -6.67 -6.14
N VAL A 127 -5.70 -5.63 -6.51
CA VAL A 127 -4.56 -5.70 -7.40
C VAL A 127 -3.29 -5.32 -6.64
N ARG A 128 -2.24 -6.15 -6.75
CA ARG A 128 -0.86 -5.77 -6.47
C ARG A 128 -0.25 -5.25 -7.77
N ALA A 129 0.12 -3.98 -7.79
CA ALA A 129 0.83 -3.37 -8.91
C ALA A 129 2.18 -2.85 -8.42
N MET A 130 3.26 -3.32 -9.04
CA MET A 130 4.62 -2.90 -8.72
C MET A 130 5.28 -2.29 -9.95
N ASP A 131 5.80 -1.08 -9.77
CA ASP A 131 6.75 -0.46 -10.69
C ASP A 131 8.17 -0.82 -10.24
N SER A 132 8.91 -1.52 -11.10
CA SER A 132 10.31 -1.92 -10.88
C SER A 132 11.30 -0.99 -11.60
N GLY A 133 10.81 0.09 -12.19
CA GLY A 133 11.59 1.03 -13.00
C GLY A 133 11.67 0.64 -14.47
N GLU A 134 12.24 1.54 -15.26
CA GLU A 134 12.36 1.35 -16.71
C GLU A 134 13.43 0.31 -17.08
N PRO A 135 13.21 -0.54 -18.11
CA PRO A 135 12.22 -0.43 -19.19
C PRO A 135 10.85 -1.10 -18.89
N GLY A 136 10.51 -1.31 -17.61
CA GLY A 136 9.20 -1.81 -17.20
C GLY A 136 8.97 -3.30 -17.47
N ARG A 137 10.02 -4.08 -17.72
CA ARG A 137 9.94 -5.54 -17.96
C ARG A 137 9.70 -6.33 -16.68
N ASP A 138 10.18 -5.82 -15.55
CA ASP A 138 10.12 -6.49 -14.26
C ASP A 138 8.97 -5.96 -13.38
N ASN A 139 8.06 -5.19 -13.96
CA ASN A 139 6.86 -4.74 -13.24
C ASN A 139 5.96 -5.93 -12.95
N VAL A 140 5.28 -5.90 -11.81
CA VAL A 140 4.41 -6.99 -11.35
C VAL A 140 2.95 -6.55 -11.38
N PHE A 141 2.10 -7.41 -11.94
CA PHE A 141 0.64 -7.30 -11.83
C PHE A 141 0.06 -8.59 -11.28
N SER A 142 -0.58 -8.54 -10.12
CA SER A 142 -1.36 -9.66 -9.59
C SER A 142 -2.75 -9.21 -9.18
N ILE A 143 -3.72 -10.08 -9.34
CA ILE A 143 -5.12 -9.79 -9.02
C ILE A 143 -5.74 -10.95 -8.24
N GLN A 144 -6.61 -10.61 -7.30
CA GLN A 144 -7.49 -11.54 -6.61
C GLN A 144 -8.92 -10.99 -6.62
N LEU A 145 -9.87 -11.85 -6.96
CA LEU A 145 -11.31 -11.59 -6.87
C LEU A 145 -11.89 -12.46 -5.75
N SER A 146 -12.79 -11.88 -4.97
CA SER A 146 -13.53 -12.62 -3.95
C SER A 146 -15.00 -12.25 -3.94
N GLN A 147 -15.81 -13.16 -3.42
CA GLN A 147 -17.21 -12.91 -3.15
C GLN A 147 -17.57 -13.59 -1.83
N PHE A 148 -18.19 -12.82 -0.93
CA PHE A 148 -18.55 -13.26 0.42
C PHE A 148 -17.38 -13.88 1.21
N GLY A 149 -16.18 -13.33 1.03
CA GLY A 149 -14.95 -13.78 1.71
C GLY A 149 -14.27 -15.00 1.08
N ALA A 150 -14.87 -15.62 0.06
CA ALA A 150 -14.26 -16.74 -0.66
C ALA A 150 -13.53 -16.28 -1.93
N VAL A 151 -12.36 -16.84 -2.21
CA VAL A 151 -11.62 -16.57 -3.46
C VAL A 151 -12.36 -17.14 -4.67
N LEU A 152 -12.67 -16.28 -5.64
CA LEU A 152 -13.24 -16.68 -6.94
C LEU A 152 -12.16 -16.87 -8.02
N TYR A 153 -11.09 -16.08 -7.94
CA TYR A 153 -10.01 -16.07 -8.92
C TYR A 153 -8.78 -15.41 -8.32
N THR A 154 -7.58 -15.93 -8.59
CA THR A 154 -6.34 -15.28 -8.16
C THR A 154 -5.16 -15.60 -9.08
N THR A 155 -4.24 -14.65 -9.21
CA THR A 155 -2.94 -14.84 -9.83
C THR A 155 -1.79 -14.73 -8.83
N PHE A 156 -2.05 -14.48 -7.55
CA PHE A 156 -1.02 -14.35 -6.53
C PHE A 156 -0.09 -15.58 -6.39
N PRO A 157 -0.59 -16.83 -6.55
CA PRO A 157 0.27 -18.01 -6.52
C PRO A 157 1.09 -18.23 -7.80
N ASP A 158 0.83 -17.49 -8.88
CA ASP A 158 1.52 -17.69 -10.16
C ASP A 158 3.00 -17.29 -10.03
N SER A 159 3.89 -18.17 -10.49
CA SER A 159 5.34 -18.01 -10.31
C SER A 159 5.98 -16.85 -11.10
N ASP A 160 5.27 -16.33 -12.09
CA ASP A 160 5.70 -15.19 -12.93
C ASP A 160 4.45 -14.45 -13.39
N VAL A 161 4.32 -13.25 -12.84
CA VAL A 161 3.24 -12.27 -13.02
C VAL A 161 3.81 -10.94 -13.50
N THR A 162 4.94 -11.00 -14.21
CA THR A 162 5.66 -9.82 -14.69
C THR A 162 5.22 -9.41 -16.10
N THR A 163 5.46 -8.15 -16.43
CA THR A 163 5.20 -7.55 -17.77
C THR A 163 6.32 -7.82 -18.78
N GLY A 164 7.26 -8.71 -18.50
CA GLY A 164 8.38 -8.96 -19.42
C GLY A 164 9.36 -10.07 -19.02
N GLY A 165 9.20 -10.70 -17.86
CA GLY A 165 10.07 -11.75 -17.34
C GLY A 165 10.02 -13.06 -18.13
N SER A 166 10.21 -14.19 -17.45
CA SER A 166 10.41 -15.50 -18.09
C SER A 166 9.30 -15.89 -19.08
N ARG A 167 8.06 -15.48 -18.80
CA ARG A 167 6.91 -15.76 -19.66
C ARG A 167 6.67 -14.73 -20.76
N ARG A 168 7.51 -13.70 -20.89
CA ARG A 168 7.42 -12.66 -21.94
C ARG A 168 6.06 -11.94 -21.95
N GLY A 169 5.66 -11.43 -20.78
CA GLY A 169 4.55 -10.48 -20.66
C GLY A 169 4.79 -9.20 -21.47
N GLY A 170 3.89 -8.23 -21.34
CA GLY A 170 4.07 -6.92 -21.97
C GLY A 170 3.33 -5.80 -21.26
N GLY A 171 3.70 -4.57 -21.59
CA GLY A 171 3.11 -3.36 -21.03
C GLY A 171 4.03 -2.67 -20.02
N ASN A 172 3.45 -1.73 -19.27
CA ASN A 172 4.19 -0.96 -18.26
C ASN A 172 3.28 -0.63 -17.06
N ILE A 173 3.90 -0.51 -15.89
CA ILE A 173 3.32 0.04 -14.66
C ILE A 173 4.23 1.18 -14.25
N GLN A 174 3.63 2.30 -13.89
CA GLN A 174 4.32 3.52 -13.52
C GLN A 174 3.76 4.05 -12.21
N LEU A 175 4.62 4.15 -11.22
CA LEU A 175 4.38 4.91 -10.01
C LEU A 175 4.72 6.37 -10.29
N HIS A 176 3.86 7.29 -9.89
CA HIS A 176 4.02 8.71 -10.17
C HIS A 176 4.38 9.49 -8.92
N LYS A 177 5.14 10.57 -9.10
CA LYS A 177 5.44 11.49 -8.00
C LYS A 177 4.16 12.15 -7.50
N PRO A 178 4.05 12.41 -6.18
CA PRO A 178 2.97 13.20 -5.63
C PRO A 178 2.89 14.58 -6.28
N ASN A 179 1.67 15.08 -6.49
CA ASN A 179 1.41 16.42 -7.00
C ASN A 179 0.22 17.05 -6.28
N ARG A 180 -0.12 18.31 -6.60
CA ARG A 180 -1.20 19.04 -5.94
C ARG A 180 -2.57 18.36 -6.00
N SER A 181 -2.82 17.56 -7.05
CA SER A 181 -4.07 16.83 -7.21
C SER A 181 -4.10 15.51 -6.45
N THR A 182 -2.94 15.00 -6.01
CA THR A 182 -2.83 13.72 -5.28
C THR A 182 -2.79 13.91 -3.77
N SER A 183 -3.43 14.98 -3.28
CA SER A 183 -3.61 15.22 -1.85
C SER A 183 -4.40 14.09 -1.19
N GLY A 184 -4.18 13.91 0.12
CA GLY A 184 -4.83 12.89 0.92
C GLY A 184 -3.82 11.95 1.58
N SER A 185 -4.29 10.79 1.98
CA SER A 185 -3.49 9.75 2.63
C SER A 185 -3.92 8.39 2.12
N PHE A 186 -2.97 7.45 2.09
CA PHE A 186 -3.25 6.06 1.80
C PHE A 186 -4.31 5.48 2.74
N SER A 187 -5.01 4.47 2.27
CA SER A 187 -5.88 3.66 3.11
C SER A 187 -5.06 2.99 4.22
N THR A 188 -5.63 2.97 5.42
CA THR A 188 -5.04 2.30 6.61
C THR A 188 -5.97 1.24 7.20
N ASP A 189 -7.23 1.23 6.79
CA ASP A 189 -8.22 0.25 7.24
C ASP A 189 -8.29 -0.95 6.27
N PRO A 190 -7.82 -2.15 6.67
CA PRO A 190 -7.88 -3.33 5.82
C PRO A 190 -9.31 -3.76 5.45
N ALA A 191 -10.34 -3.36 6.19
CA ALA A 191 -11.74 -3.65 5.84
C ALA A 191 -12.17 -2.97 4.54
N THR A 192 -11.43 -1.94 4.07
CA THR A 192 -11.65 -1.31 2.76
C THR A 192 -11.11 -2.14 1.58
N CYS A 193 -10.50 -3.31 1.86
CA CYS A 193 -10.00 -4.26 0.86
C CYS A 193 -10.35 -5.72 1.19
N PRO A 194 -11.64 -6.11 1.16
CA PRO A 194 -12.06 -7.47 1.55
C PRO A 194 -11.35 -8.58 0.78
N ALA A 195 -11.08 -8.36 -0.52
CA ALA A 195 -10.42 -9.36 -1.37
C ALA A 195 -9.00 -9.69 -0.96
N ALA A 196 -8.28 -8.80 -0.24
CA ALA A 196 -6.96 -9.10 0.29
C ALA A 196 -6.99 -10.05 1.50
N LEU A 197 -8.15 -10.20 2.14
CA LEU A 197 -8.36 -11.05 3.32
C LEU A 197 -9.10 -12.35 2.99
N ALA A 198 -9.57 -12.51 1.75
CA ALA A 198 -10.31 -13.68 1.30
C ALA A 198 -9.42 -14.93 1.24
N GLN A 199 -10.03 -16.09 1.51
CA GLN A 199 -9.38 -17.40 1.54
C GLN A 199 -10.08 -18.39 0.60
#